data_AF-A0A0R1ZLE0-F1
#
_entry.id   AF-A0A0R1ZLE0-F1
#
_cell.length_a   1.000
_cell.length_b   1.000
_cell.length_c   1.000
_cell.angle_alpha   90.00
_cell.angle_beta   90.00
_cell.angle_gamma   90.00
#
_symmetry.space_group_name_H-M   'P 1'
#
loop_
_entity.id
_entity.type
_entity.pdbx_description
1 polymer ?
#
loop_
_entity_poly.entity_id
_entity_poly.type
_entity_poly.pdbx_seq_one_letter_code
_entity_poly.pdbx_strand_id
1 'polypeptide(L)'
;MTTNEVAVVFVKFTDANGGKRRPVLIIDGIGEDEKDHVFKITSKYATKSERIRAKYFEIHDWQLAGLRKPSWIDVNTELDIDDLPEYRIIGKLSKNDRRLFTSFINSLI
;
A
#
# COMPACT_ATOMS: atom_id res chain seq x y z
N MET A 1 -14.92 -8.39 7.18
CA MET A 1 -14.12 -7.47 8.02
C MET A 1 -13.13 -6.86 7.08
N THR A 2 -13.13 -5.54 6.85
CA THR A 2 -12.13 -4.91 5.98
C THR A 2 -10.75 -4.96 6.66
N THR A 3 -9.93 -5.99 6.46
CA THR A 3 -8.53 -6.02 6.87
C THR A 3 -7.78 -4.90 6.14
N ASN A 4 -6.95 -4.14 6.87
CA ASN A 4 -6.20 -2.98 6.35
C ASN A 4 -4.75 -3.17 6.74
N GLU A 5 -4.20 -4.29 6.31
CA GLU A 5 -2.95 -4.82 6.80
C GLU A 5 -1.78 -4.18 6.05
N VAL A 6 -0.77 -3.82 6.80
CA VAL A 6 0.51 -3.42 6.24
C VAL A 6 1.44 -4.62 6.34
N ALA A 7 1.87 -5.11 5.17
CA ALA A 7 2.73 -6.27 5.05
C ALA A 7 4.03 -5.91 4.35
N VAL A 8 5.06 -6.74 4.53
CA VAL A 8 6.30 -6.67 3.77
C VAL A 8 6.36 -7.87 2.83
N VAL A 9 6.50 -7.59 1.54
CA VAL A 9 6.64 -8.58 0.46
C VAL A 9 8.06 -8.58 -0.09
N PHE A 10 8.51 -9.70 -0.65
CA PHE A 10 9.75 -9.77 -1.40
C PHE A 10 9.46 -9.65 -2.91
N VAL A 11 10.01 -8.62 -3.55
CA VAL A 11 9.86 -8.40 -5.00
C VAL A 11 11.20 -8.69 -5.68
N LYS A 12 11.23 -9.71 -6.54
CA LYS A 12 12.39 -10.02 -7.38
C LYS A 12 12.65 -8.91 -8.40
N PHE A 13 13.92 -8.69 -8.73
CA PHE A 13 14.26 -7.82 -9.86
C PHE A 13 14.05 -8.58 -11.17
N THR A 14 13.60 -7.88 -12.21
CA THR A 14 13.40 -8.47 -13.55
C THR A 14 14.72 -8.79 -14.23
N ASP A 15 15.75 -7.95 -14.02
CA ASP A 15 16.98 -7.97 -14.83
C ASP A 15 18.25 -8.29 -14.02
N ALA A 16 18.10 -8.74 -12.77
CA ALA A 16 19.24 -9.01 -11.89
C ALA A 16 18.96 -10.11 -10.86
N ASN A 17 20.03 -10.79 -10.43
CA ASN A 17 19.96 -11.69 -9.30
C ASN A 17 19.67 -10.89 -8.01
N GLY A 18 18.57 -11.22 -7.35
CA GLY A 18 18.18 -10.64 -6.06
C GLY A 18 16.77 -10.05 -6.07
N GLY A 19 16.49 -9.25 -5.05
CA GLY A 19 15.21 -8.59 -4.91
C GLY A 19 15.21 -7.59 -3.77
N LYS A 20 14.05 -6.98 -3.54
CA LYS A 20 13.84 -5.94 -2.54
C LYS A 20 12.62 -6.24 -1.71
N ARG A 21 12.75 -6.08 -0.39
CA ARG A 21 11.59 -6.09 0.51
C ARG A 21 10.86 -4.76 0.42
N ARG A 22 9.55 -4.80 0.22
CA ARG A 22 8.70 -3.61 0.05
C ARG A 22 7.48 -3.70 0.96
N PRO A 23 7.15 -2.63 1.68
CA PRO A 23 5.85 -2.56 2.33
C PRO A 23 4.74 -2.45 1.28
N VAL A 24 3.62 -3.11 1.55
CA VAL A 24 2.37 -3.07 0.80
C VAL A 24 1.21 -2.92 1.76
N LEU A 25 0.11 -2.39 1.26
CA LEU A 25 -1.18 -2.38 1.93
C LEU A 25 -2.04 -3.47 1.29
N ILE A 26 -2.58 -4.37 2.10
CA ILE A 26 -3.52 -5.40 1.71
C ILE A 26 -4.89 -5.00 2.27
N ILE A 27 -5.89 -4.95 1.40
CA ILE A 27 -7.27 -4.65 1.79
C ILE A 27 -8.21 -5.66 1.17
N ASP A 28 -8.93 -6.41 2.01
CA ASP A 28 -10.01 -7.26 1.55
C ASP A 28 -11.30 -6.45 1.30
N GLY A 29 -12.07 -6.86 0.29
CA GLY A 29 -13.45 -6.39 0.10
C GLY A 29 -13.62 -4.87 -0.03
N ILE A 30 -12.69 -4.19 -0.71
CA ILE A 30 -12.97 -2.86 -1.27
C ILE A 30 -13.66 -3.06 -2.62
N GLY A 31 -14.70 -2.27 -2.90
CA GLY A 31 -15.42 -2.36 -4.19
C GLY A 31 -16.36 -3.56 -4.29
N GLU A 32 -16.91 -3.76 -5.48
CA GLU A 32 -17.99 -4.76 -5.73
C GLU A 32 -17.46 -6.20 -5.90
N ASP A 33 -16.16 -6.38 -6.15
CA ASP A 33 -15.60 -7.67 -6.58
C ASP A 33 -15.21 -8.61 -5.42
N GLU A 34 -15.35 -8.20 -4.16
CA GLU A 34 -14.93 -8.95 -2.94
C GLU A 34 -13.47 -9.46 -2.96
N LYS A 35 -12.63 -8.97 -3.88
CA LYS A 35 -11.22 -9.36 -4.02
C LYS A 35 -10.32 -8.62 -3.04
N ASP A 36 -9.18 -9.23 -2.77
CA ASP A 36 -8.09 -8.59 -2.05
C ASP A 36 -7.37 -7.60 -2.97
N HIS A 37 -7.35 -6.34 -2.57
CA HIS A 37 -6.63 -5.27 -3.24
C HIS A 37 -5.27 -5.07 -2.58
N VAL A 38 -4.20 -5.05 -3.39
CA VAL A 38 -2.84 -4.85 -2.88
C VAL A 38 -2.18 -3.61 -3.48
N PHE A 39 -1.87 -2.64 -2.62
CA PHE A 39 -1.25 -1.38 -3.03
C PHE A 39 0.20 -1.26 -2.56
N LYS A 40 1.07 -0.70 -3.40
CA LYS A 40 2.48 -0.46 -3.05
C LYS A 40 2.59 0.67 -2.01
N ILE A 41 3.51 0.53 -1.07
CA ILE A 41 3.88 1.63 -0.15
C ILE A 41 5.28 2.13 -0.48
N THR A 42 5.45 3.44 -0.55
CA THR A 42 6.74 4.08 -0.85
C THR A 42 7.07 5.21 0.10
N SER A 43 8.35 5.36 0.43
CA SER A 43 8.88 6.57 1.08
C SER A 43 9.44 7.59 0.06
N LYS A 44 9.28 7.34 -1.24
CA LYS A 44 9.85 8.16 -2.33
C LYS A 44 8.79 9.05 -3.00
N TYR A 45 7.86 9.59 -2.22
CA TYR A 45 6.78 10.46 -2.71
C TYR A 45 7.33 11.78 -3.29
N ALA A 46 8.28 12.42 -2.59
CA ALA A 46 8.85 13.70 -3.00
C ALA A 46 9.57 13.67 -4.37
N THR A 47 9.98 12.49 -4.85
CA THR A 47 10.68 12.34 -6.14
C THR A 47 9.72 12.14 -7.31
N LYS A 48 8.40 12.22 -7.09
CA LYS A 48 7.36 11.98 -8.11
C LYS A 48 6.82 13.30 -8.66
N SER A 49 6.38 13.31 -9.92
CA SER A 49 5.70 14.48 -10.50
C SER A 49 4.38 14.75 -9.80
N GLU A 50 3.88 15.99 -9.85
CA GLU A 50 2.60 16.36 -9.22
C GLU A 50 1.45 15.50 -9.70
N ARG A 51 1.36 15.25 -11.01
CA ARG A 51 0.37 14.34 -11.62
C ARG A 51 0.41 12.95 -11.00
N ILE A 52 1.61 12.41 -10.75
CA ILE A 52 1.77 11.09 -10.13
C ILE A 52 1.41 11.16 -8.65
N ARG A 53 1.85 12.21 -7.93
CA ARG A 53 1.60 12.44 -6.49
C ARG A 53 0.13 12.58 -6.13
N ALA A 54 -0.71 13.06 -7.04
CA ALA A 54 -2.16 13.18 -6.83
C ALA A 54 -2.84 11.82 -6.52
N LYS A 55 -2.22 10.71 -6.93
CA LYS A 55 -2.66 9.34 -6.68
C LYS A 55 -1.81 8.63 -5.61
N TYR A 56 -1.28 9.41 -4.65
CA TYR A 56 -0.60 8.88 -3.48
C TYR A 56 -1.31 9.36 -2.23
N PHE A 57 -1.67 8.43 -1.37
CA PHE A 57 -2.25 8.72 -0.07
C PHE A 57 -1.17 8.71 1.01
N GLU A 58 -1.12 9.75 1.83
CA GLU A 58 -0.18 9.84 2.95
C GLU A 58 -0.62 8.96 4.12
N ILE A 59 0.28 8.13 4.66
CA ILE A 59 0.03 7.39 5.90
C ILE A 59 0.47 8.28 7.07
N HIS A 60 -0.48 8.92 7.75
CA HIS A 60 -0.16 9.84 8.84
C HIS A 60 0.43 9.09 10.05
N ASP A 61 -0.20 7.97 10.43
CA ASP A 61 0.20 7.17 11.57
C ASP A 61 1.16 6.03 11.17
N TRP A 62 2.13 6.33 10.30
CA TRP A 62 3.04 5.33 9.71
C TRP A 62 3.80 4.50 10.76
N GLN A 63 4.11 5.07 11.93
CA GLN A 63 4.73 4.35 13.04
C GLN A 63 3.82 3.25 13.59
N LEU A 64 2.53 3.53 13.77
CA LEU A 64 1.53 2.56 14.22
C LEU A 64 1.29 1.47 13.18
N ALA A 65 1.47 1.80 11.91
CA ALA A 65 1.44 0.86 10.79
C ALA A 65 2.71 -0.02 10.68
N GLY A 66 3.68 0.12 11.59
CA GLY A 66 4.92 -0.67 11.59
C GLY A 66 5.98 -0.19 10.59
N LEU A 67 5.80 0.97 9.98
CA LEU A 67 6.74 1.55 9.03
C LEU A 67 7.85 2.29 9.79
N ARG A 68 9.04 2.35 9.18
CA ARG A 68 10.23 2.96 9.80
C ARG A 68 10.39 4.45 9.49
N LYS A 69 9.57 4.99 8.59
CA LYS A 69 9.62 6.39 8.12
C LYS A 69 8.32 6.80 7.41
N PRO A 70 8.06 8.11 7.25
CA PRO A 70 6.93 8.62 6.48
C PRO A 70 6.85 7.96 5.11
N SER A 71 5.65 7.50 4.77
CA SER A 71 5.39 6.71 3.57
C SER A 71 3.99 6.99 3.02
N TRP A 72 3.81 6.69 1.74
CA TRP A 72 2.58 6.91 0.99
C TRP A 72 2.15 5.63 0.30
N ILE A 73 0.84 5.39 0.26
CA ILE A 73 0.19 4.32 -0.51
C ILE A 73 0.05 4.81 -1.96
N ASP A 74 0.58 4.03 -2.89
CA ASP A 74 0.51 4.28 -4.33
C ASP A 74 -0.76 3.64 -4.89
N VAL A 75 -1.78 4.45 -5.18
CA VAL A 75 -3.04 3.96 -5.75
C VAL A 75 -3.03 4.00 -7.28
N ASN A 76 -1.89 4.33 -7.92
CA ASN A 76 -1.74 4.23 -9.37
C ASN A 76 -1.59 2.79 -9.85
N THR A 77 -1.14 1.89 -8.97
CA THR A 77 -0.76 0.54 -9.37
C THR A 77 -1.15 -0.44 -8.29
N GLU A 78 -2.05 -1.32 -8.67
CA GLU A 78 -2.40 -2.50 -7.91
C GLU A 78 -1.42 -3.64 -8.20
N LEU A 79 -1.22 -4.50 -7.22
CA LEU A 79 -0.52 -5.77 -7.35
C LEU A 79 -1.54 -6.89 -7.25
N ASP A 80 -1.32 -7.95 -8.02
CA ASP A 80 -2.02 -9.20 -7.79
C ASP A 80 -1.49 -9.84 -6.50
N ILE A 81 -2.38 -10.30 -5.63
CA ILE A 81 -1.99 -11.00 -4.41
C ILE A 81 -1.38 -12.37 -4.73
N ASP A 82 -1.76 -12.99 -5.84
CA ASP A 82 -1.20 -14.26 -6.30
C ASP A 82 0.27 -14.11 -6.74
N ASP A 83 0.69 -12.90 -7.14
CA ASP A 83 2.09 -12.56 -7.42
C ASP A 83 2.93 -12.37 -6.15
N LEU A 84 2.33 -12.47 -4.97
CA LEU A 84 2.96 -12.23 -3.66
C LEU A 84 2.96 -13.50 -2.80
N PRO A 85 3.67 -14.56 -3.21
CA PRO A 85 3.60 -15.87 -2.57
C PRO A 85 4.11 -15.88 -1.11
N GLU A 86 4.91 -14.88 -0.73
CA GLU A 86 5.38 -14.71 0.64
C GLU A 86 5.28 -13.25 1.07
N TYR A 87 4.50 -13.03 2.14
CA TYR A 87 4.44 -11.75 2.83
C TYR A 87 4.41 -11.93 4.34
N ARG A 88 4.84 -10.89 5.06
CA ARG A 88 4.76 -10.83 6.52
C ARG A 88 4.03 -9.58 6.94
N ILE A 89 2.93 -9.73 7.67
CA ILE A 89 2.21 -8.62 8.29
C ILE A 89 3.13 -7.95 9.32
N ILE A 90 3.25 -6.63 9.25
CA ILE A 90 4.05 -5.80 10.16
C ILE A 90 3.21 -4.79 10.95
N GLY A 91 1.95 -4.61 10.56
CA GLY A 91 1.04 -3.69 11.21
C GLY A 91 -0.26 -3.56 10.45
N LYS A 92 -1.01 -2.50 10.77
CA LYS A 92 -2.26 -2.14 10.12
C LYS A 92 -2.41 -0.63 10.10
N LEU A 93 -3.20 -0.10 9.16
CA LEU A 93 -3.57 1.31 9.20
C LEU A 93 -4.30 1.63 10.51
N SER A 94 -4.08 2.84 11.02
CA SER A 94 -4.85 3.34 12.15
C SER A 94 -6.32 3.50 11.77
N LYS A 95 -7.21 3.62 12.76
CA LYS A 95 -8.63 3.94 12.49
C LYS A 95 -8.77 5.25 11.71
N ASN A 96 -7.89 6.22 11.97
CA ASN A 96 -7.90 7.51 11.32
C ASN A 96 -7.46 7.40 9.86
N ASP A 97 -6.30 6.78 9.61
CA ASP A 97 -5.77 6.57 8.27
C ASP A 97 -6.71 5.73 7.41
N ARG A 98 -7.34 4.70 7.98
CA ARG A 98 -8.34 3.91 7.26
C ARG A 98 -9.51 4.76 6.79
N ARG A 99 -10.07 5.61 7.67
CA ARG A 99 -11.20 6.48 7.32
C ARG A 99 -10.81 7.46 6.22
N LEU A 100 -9.63 8.09 6.35
CA LEU A 100 -9.11 9.04 5.37
C LEU A 100 -8.81 8.35 4.03
N PHE A 101 -8.29 7.12 4.06
CA PHE A 101 -8.02 6.33 2.86
C PHE A 101 -9.31 5.99 2.11
N THR A 102 -10.36 5.55 2.80
CA THR A 102 -11.68 5.31 2.18
C THR A 102 -12.23 6.57 1.52
N SER A 103 -12.19 7.72 2.21
CA SER A 103 -12.62 9.00 1.63
C SER A 103 -11.78 9.40 0.42
N PHE A 104 -10.47 9.15 0.45
CA PHE A 104 -9.56 9.42 -0.65
C PHE A 104 -9.88 8.56 -1.88
N ILE A 105 -10.03 7.24 -1.73
CA ILE A 105 -10.40 6.34 -2.83
C ILE A 105 -11.75 6.74 -3.45
N ASN A 106 -12.76 7.03 -2.63
CA ASN A 106 -14.09 7.45 -3.12
C ASN A 106 -14.06 8.79 -3.87
N SER A 107 -13.02 9.61 -3.69
CA SER A 107 -12.86 10.87 -4.43
C SER A 107 -12.19 10.70 -5.80
N LEU A 108 -11.65 9.50 -6.09
CA LEU A 108 -10.98 9.17 -7.34
C LEU A 108 -11.90 8.47 -8.36
N ILE A 109 -13.08 8.02 -7.91
CA ILE A 109 -14.15 7.38 -8.70
C ILE A 109 -15.20 8.44 -9.02
#